data_AF-A0A9Q1RA95-F1
#
_entry.id   AF-A0A9Q1RA95-F1
#
_cell.length_a   1.000
_cell.length_b   1.000
_cell.length_c   1.000
_cell.angle_alpha   90.00
_cell.angle_beta   90.00
_cell.angle_gamma   90.00
#
_symmetry.space_group_name_H-M   'P 1'
#
loop_
_entity.id
_entity.type
_entity.pdbx_description
1 polymer ?
#
loop_
_entity_poly.entity_id
_entity_poly.type
_entity_poly.pdbx_seq_one_letter_code
_entity_poly.pdbx_strand_id
1 'polypeptide(L)'
;MATQHSQKCCEELVAAGAVGTLFKLIRSLSRSIPDQEVLKPALSTFRNLSRYPHLIDVLIESCGSLETIVSEFLRNKEEGYFIASDLLKKIFTERKGVEAVRKSPALLKRLQNHVEELTRKAKADKRNKPHAVKELVLVDKRLREAVEILDLIKVSIGNPSRRLSLKV
;
A
#
# COMPACT_ATOMS: atom_id res chain seq x y z
N MET A 1 18.84 -6.65 1.01
CA MET A 1 19.82 -7.11 0.01
C MET A 1 19.04 -7.63 -1.19
N ALA A 2 19.14 -6.98 -2.35
CA ALA A 2 18.53 -7.47 -3.60
C ALA A 2 19.69 -8.01 -4.45
N THR A 3 19.64 -9.29 -4.81
CA THR A 3 20.70 -9.94 -5.60
C THR A 3 20.73 -9.35 -7.01
N GLN A 4 21.86 -9.51 -7.71
CA GLN A 4 22.13 -8.97 -9.05
C GLN A 4 21.06 -9.36 -10.11
N HIS A 5 20.25 -10.40 -9.85
CA HIS A 5 19.15 -10.87 -10.71
C HIS A 5 17.75 -10.36 -10.33
N SER A 6 17.63 -9.53 -9.29
CA SER A 6 16.32 -9.11 -8.75
C SER A 6 15.47 -8.30 -9.74
N GLN A 7 16.08 -7.42 -10.54
CA GLN A 7 15.34 -6.63 -11.54
C GLN A 7 14.90 -7.47 -12.73
N LYS A 8 15.83 -8.20 -13.36
CA LYS A 8 15.52 -9.06 -14.51
C LYS A 8 14.46 -10.11 -14.18
N CYS A 9 14.51 -10.70 -12.99
CA CYS A 9 13.48 -11.62 -12.50
C CYS A 9 12.10 -10.92 -12.39
N CYS A 10 12.06 -9.68 -11.89
CA CYS A 10 10.83 -8.88 -11.83
C CYS A 10 10.27 -8.58 -13.23
N GLU A 11 11.14 -8.23 -14.18
CA GLU A 11 10.78 -7.99 -15.58
C GLU A 11 10.24 -9.28 -16.25
N GLU A 12 10.90 -10.42 -16.05
CA GLU A 12 10.46 -11.73 -16.56
C GLU A 12 9.12 -12.17 -15.96
N LEU A 13 8.91 -11.97 -14.65
CA LEU A 13 7.61 -12.22 -13.99
C LEU A 13 6.49 -11.38 -14.60
N VAL A 14 6.76 -10.10 -14.87
CA VAL A 14 5.81 -9.19 -15.50
C VAL A 14 5.52 -9.64 -16.94
N ALA A 15 6.56 -9.96 -17.72
CA ALA A 15 6.42 -10.45 -19.09
C ALA A 15 5.63 -11.76 -19.18
N ALA A 16 5.75 -12.64 -18.18
CA ALA A 16 4.97 -13.87 -18.07
C ALA A 16 3.50 -13.65 -17.66
N GLY A 17 3.06 -12.39 -17.46
CA GLY A 17 1.68 -12.06 -17.07
C GLY A 17 1.36 -12.34 -15.60
N ALA A 18 2.37 -12.51 -14.74
CA ALA A 18 2.17 -12.90 -13.35
C ALA A 18 1.36 -11.86 -12.54
N VAL A 19 1.45 -10.58 -12.87
CA VAL A 19 0.78 -9.48 -12.14
C VAL A 19 -0.73 -9.69 -12.08
N GLY A 20 -1.37 -9.93 -13.23
CA GLY A 20 -2.81 -10.15 -13.31
C GLY A 20 -3.25 -11.42 -12.58
N THR A 21 -2.45 -12.48 -12.66
CA THR A 21 -2.68 -13.74 -11.95
C THR A 21 -2.60 -13.57 -10.44
N LEU A 22 -1.60 -12.83 -9.94
CA LEU A 22 -1.47 -12.54 -8.51
C LEU A 22 -2.60 -11.67 -7.99
N PHE A 23 -3.09 -10.69 -8.76
CA PHE A 23 -4.27 -9.91 -8.36
C PHE A 23 -5.55 -10.76 -8.35
N LYS A 24 -5.70 -11.73 -9.26
CA LYS A 24 -6.80 -12.71 -9.22
C LYS A 24 -6.72 -13.56 -7.95
N LEU A 25 -5.53 -14.08 -7.63
CA LEU A 25 -5.29 -14.85 -6.42
C LEU A 25 -5.64 -14.06 -5.15
N ILE A 26 -5.08 -12.85 -4.98
CA ILE A 26 -5.31 -12.04 -3.78
C ILE A 26 -6.79 -11.77 -3.55
N ARG A 27 -7.56 -11.50 -4.61
CA ARG A 27 -9.01 -11.26 -4.50
C ARG A 27 -9.81 -12.49 -4.07
N SER A 28 -9.29 -13.71 -4.28
CA SER A 28 -9.93 -14.94 -3.79
C SER A 28 -9.54 -15.31 -2.36
N LEU A 29 -8.52 -14.67 -1.77
CA LEU A 29 -8.03 -15.01 -0.43
C LEU A 29 -8.90 -14.45 0.69
N SER A 30 -9.23 -15.31 1.66
CA SER A 30 -10.00 -14.94 2.84
C SER A 30 -9.10 -14.39 3.97
N ARG A 31 -9.65 -14.31 5.19
CA ARG A 31 -8.90 -13.94 6.41
C ARG A 31 -8.45 -15.17 7.22
N SER A 32 -8.60 -16.37 6.67
CA SER A 32 -8.11 -17.59 7.29
C SER A 32 -6.58 -17.53 7.44
N ILE A 33 -6.03 -18.17 8.47
CA ILE A 33 -4.59 -18.21 8.70
C ILE A 33 -3.84 -18.74 7.44
N PRO A 34 -4.26 -19.85 6.80
CA PRO A 34 -3.61 -20.33 5.59
C PRO A 34 -3.60 -19.31 4.45
N ASP A 35 -4.72 -18.63 4.21
CA ASP A 35 -4.81 -17.63 3.14
C ASP A 35 -3.93 -16.40 3.42
N GLN A 36 -3.77 -16.02 4.68
CA GLN A 36 -2.90 -14.91 5.06
C GLN A 36 -1.40 -15.25 4.86
N GLU A 37 -1.02 -16.51 5.04
CA GLU A 37 0.35 -16.97 4.72
C GLU A 37 0.63 -17.02 3.21
N VAL A 38 -0.40 -17.12 2.37
CA VAL A 38 -0.29 -16.97 0.90
C VAL A 38 -0.33 -15.49 0.47
N LEU A 39 -1.13 -14.68 1.15
CA LEU A 39 -1.30 -13.26 0.85
C LEU A 39 0.02 -12.47 1.02
N LYS A 40 0.74 -12.73 2.12
CA LYS A 40 2.00 -12.03 2.44
C LYS A 40 3.05 -12.14 1.31
N PRO A 41 3.43 -13.34 0.82
CA PRO A 41 4.38 -13.45 -0.29
C PRO A 41 3.82 -12.88 -1.60
N ALA A 42 2.51 -12.99 -1.85
CA ALA A 42 1.89 -12.38 -3.04
C ALA A 42 2.02 -10.84 -3.03
N LEU A 43 1.68 -10.18 -1.92
CA LEU A 43 1.89 -8.73 -1.76
C LEU A 43 3.38 -8.36 -1.76
N SER A 44 4.24 -9.18 -1.17
CA SER A 44 5.69 -8.96 -1.18
C SER A 44 6.29 -9.01 -2.59
N THR A 45 5.76 -9.86 -3.48
CA THR A 45 6.13 -9.86 -4.90
C THR A 45 5.84 -8.51 -5.53
N PHE A 46 4.64 -7.96 -5.33
CA PHE A 46 4.34 -6.60 -5.82
C PHE A 46 5.26 -5.54 -5.22
N ARG A 47 5.58 -5.64 -3.92
CA ARG A 47 6.49 -4.69 -3.25
C ARG A 47 7.90 -4.76 -3.84
N ASN A 48 8.33 -5.93 -4.30
CA ASN A 48 9.60 -6.07 -5.01
C ASN A 48 9.52 -5.45 -6.41
N LEU A 49 8.43 -5.68 -7.16
CA LEU A 49 8.20 -5.04 -8.46
C LEU A 49 8.19 -3.52 -8.34
N SER A 50 7.54 -2.96 -7.30
CA SER A 50 7.39 -1.52 -7.09
C SER A 50 8.69 -0.79 -6.73
N ARG A 51 9.82 -1.50 -6.61
CA ARG A 51 11.15 -0.88 -6.48
C ARG A 51 11.66 -0.34 -7.81
N TYR A 52 11.15 -0.86 -8.93
CA TYR A 52 11.59 -0.51 -10.27
C TYR A 52 10.55 0.41 -10.92
N PRO A 53 10.88 1.69 -11.17
CA PRO A 53 9.91 2.68 -11.63
C PRO A 53 9.11 2.26 -12.87
N HIS A 54 9.76 1.60 -13.85
CA HIS A 54 9.12 1.15 -15.08
C HIS A 54 8.13 -0.01 -14.88
N LEU A 55 8.18 -0.72 -13.75
CA LEU A 55 7.23 -1.79 -13.40
C LEU A 55 6.06 -1.31 -12.54
N ILE A 56 6.16 -0.11 -11.94
CA ILE A 56 5.06 0.46 -11.15
C ILE A 56 3.84 0.73 -12.05
N ASP A 57 4.07 1.23 -13.27
CA ASP A 57 2.99 1.50 -14.22
C ASP A 57 2.19 0.24 -14.55
N VAL A 58 2.85 -0.91 -14.70
CA VAL A 58 2.18 -2.19 -14.93
C VAL A 58 1.27 -2.58 -13.76
N LEU A 59 1.70 -2.31 -12.52
CA LEU A 59 0.86 -2.53 -11.34
C LEU A 59 -0.36 -1.60 -11.37
N ILE A 60 -0.18 -0.32 -11.68
CA ILE A 60 -1.26 0.68 -11.70
C ILE A 60 -2.29 0.38 -12.78
N GLU A 61 -1.84 -0.03 -13.97
CA GLU A 61 -2.69 -0.27 -15.14
C GLU A 61 -3.40 -1.63 -15.09
N SER A 62 -2.95 -2.55 -14.23
CA SER A 62 -3.60 -3.83 -14.03
C SER A 62 -5.03 -3.68 -13.49
N CYS A 63 -6.00 -4.34 -14.13
CA CYS A 63 -7.42 -4.20 -13.79
C CYS A 63 -7.71 -4.52 -12.31
N GLY A 64 -8.32 -3.56 -11.59
CA GLY A 64 -8.71 -3.70 -10.19
C GLY A 64 -7.55 -3.71 -9.19
N SER A 65 -6.32 -3.39 -9.63
CA SER A 65 -5.12 -3.45 -8.80
C SER A 65 -5.20 -2.48 -7.61
N LEU A 66 -5.55 -1.22 -7.88
CA LEU A 66 -5.59 -0.18 -6.87
C LEU A 66 -6.67 -0.48 -5.82
N GLU A 67 -7.86 -0.89 -6.26
CA GLU A 67 -8.94 -1.33 -5.38
C GLU A 67 -8.49 -2.50 -4.48
N THR A 68 -7.77 -3.46 -5.06
CA THR A 68 -7.28 -4.64 -4.34
C THR A 68 -6.26 -4.23 -3.28
N ILE A 69 -5.25 -3.43 -3.64
CA ILE A 69 -4.20 -3.00 -2.71
C ILE A 69 -4.79 -2.13 -1.59
N VAL A 70 -5.70 -1.20 -1.92
CA VAL A 70 -6.40 -0.39 -0.90
C VAL A 70 -7.23 -1.29 0.01
N SER A 71 -7.94 -2.28 -0.54
CA SER A 71 -8.70 -3.23 0.28
C SER A 71 -7.80 -3.98 1.26
N GLU A 72 -6.65 -4.47 0.81
CA GLU A 72 -5.67 -5.15 1.67
C GLU A 72 -5.07 -4.21 2.72
N PHE A 73 -4.73 -2.97 2.36
CA PHE A 73 -4.28 -1.96 3.31
C PHE A 73 -5.30 -1.72 4.43
N LEU A 74 -6.59 -1.66 4.10
CA LEU A 74 -7.63 -1.35 5.08
C LEU A 74 -7.99 -2.55 5.98
N ARG A 75 -7.98 -3.78 5.45
CA ARG A 75 -8.41 -4.98 6.20
C ARG A 75 -7.31 -5.61 7.05
N ASN A 76 -6.05 -5.40 6.72
CA ASN A 76 -4.92 -5.97 7.45
C ASN A 76 -4.60 -5.17 8.73
N LYS A 77 -4.12 -5.86 9.77
CA LYS A 77 -3.73 -5.25 11.05
C LYS A 77 -2.26 -5.48 11.42
N GLU A 78 -1.65 -6.49 10.80
CA GLU A 78 -0.29 -6.96 11.07
C GLU A 78 0.65 -6.62 9.89
N GLU A 79 1.64 -7.47 9.62
CA GLU A 79 2.65 -7.27 8.58
C GLU A 79 2.07 -6.89 7.20
N GLY A 80 0.98 -7.54 6.78
CA GLY A 80 0.30 -7.24 5.51
C GLY A 80 -0.14 -5.78 5.37
N TYR A 81 -0.44 -5.10 6.49
CA TYR A 81 -0.77 -3.68 6.51
C TYR A 81 0.41 -2.83 6.02
N PHE A 82 1.62 -3.13 6.52
CA PHE A 82 2.82 -2.37 6.18
C PHE A 82 3.32 -2.68 4.77
N ILE A 83 3.17 -3.91 4.30
CA ILE A 83 3.48 -4.27 2.90
C ILE A 83 2.55 -3.51 1.95
N ALA A 84 1.25 -3.50 2.23
CA ALA A 84 0.27 -2.76 1.42
C ALA A 84 0.48 -1.23 1.51
N SER A 85 0.90 -0.72 2.67
CA SER A 85 1.26 0.69 2.83
C SER A 85 2.45 1.08 1.96
N ASP A 86 3.55 0.32 2.02
CA ASP A 86 4.74 0.53 1.21
C ASP A 86 4.40 0.58 -0.29
N LEU A 87 3.53 -0.33 -0.73
CA LEU A 87 3.02 -0.38 -2.09
C LEU A 87 2.23 0.88 -2.48
N LEU A 88 1.26 1.29 -1.66
CA LEU A 88 0.45 2.48 -1.92
C LEU A 88 1.32 3.74 -1.96
N LYS A 89 2.31 3.85 -1.07
CA LYS A 89 3.26 4.97 -1.08
C LYS A 89 4.03 5.03 -2.41
N LYS A 90 4.53 3.89 -2.90
CA LYS A 90 5.21 3.82 -4.21
C LYS A 90 4.28 4.12 -5.39
N ILE A 91 3.02 3.69 -5.32
CA ILE A 91 2.02 4.02 -6.35
C ILE A 91 1.72 5.53 -6.36
N PHE A 92 1.56 6.15 -5.19
CA PHE A 92 1.21 7.57 -5.09
C PHE A 92 2.40 8.52 -5.23
N THR A 93 3.64 8.00 -5.26
CA THR A 93 4.77 8.76 -5.83
C THR A 93 4.66 8.90 -7.35
N GLU A 94 3.90 8.05 -8.04
CA GLU A 94 3.69 8.13 -9.49
C GLU A 94 2.41 8.91 -9.85
N ARG A 95 2.48 9.72 -10.91
CA ARG A 95 1.35 10.59 -11.31
C ARG A 95 0.13 9.77 -11.71
N LYS A 96 0.34 8.67 -12.44
CA LYS A 96 -0.71 7.75 -12.85
C LYS A 96 -1.46 7.17 -11.64
N GLY A 97 -0.74 6.86 -10.55
CA GLY A 97 -1.34 6.31 -9.32
C GLY A 97 -2.24 7.33 -8.63
N VAL A 98 -1.80 8.59 -8.54
CA VAL A 98 -2.61 9.69 -8.00
C VAL A 98 -3.84 9.96 -8.88
N GLU A 99 -3.68 9.96 -10.20
CA GLU A 99 -4.80 10.13 -11.13
C GLU A 99 -5.81 8.98 -11.02
N ALA A 100 -5.34 7.74 -10.86
CA ALA A 100 -6.19 6.57 -10.69
C ALA A 100 -7.06 6.66 -9.42
N VAL A 101 -6.47 7.02 -8.26
CA VAL A 101 -7.28 7.17 -7.03
C VAL A 101 -8.23 8.36 -7.11
N ARG A 102 -7.86 9.44 -7.82
CA ARG A 102 -8.75 10.61 -8.03
C ARG A 102 -9.97 10.28 -8.87
N LYS A 103 -9.84 9.37 -9.83
CA LYS A 103 -10.96 8.86 -10.63
C LYS A 103 -11.94 8.01 -9.78
N SER A 104 -11.54 7.63 -8.56
CA SER A 104 -12.37 6.88 -7.63
C SER A 104 -12.57 7.63 -6.30
N PRO A 105 -13.55 8.56 -6.23
CA PRO A 105 -13.88 9.28 -4.99
C PRO A 105 -14.22 8.33 -3.82
N ALA A 106 -14.78 7.15 -4.13
CA ALA A 106 -15.08 6.13 -3.12
C ALA A 106 -13.81 5.57 -2.45
N LEU A 107 -12.74 5.28 -3.22
CA LEU A 107 -11.47 4.82 -2.65
C LEU A 107 -10.81 5.92 -1.83
N LEU A 108 -10.81 7.15 -2.33
CA LEU A 108 -10.25 8.29 -1.59
C LEU A 108 -10.97 8.50 -0.25
N LYS A 109 -12.31 8.45 -0.24
CA LYS A 109 -13.10 8.53 0.98
C LYS A 109 -12.78 7.40 1.97
N ARG A 110 -12.59 6.17 1.50
CA ARG A 110 -12.19 5.04 2.36
C ARG A 110 -10.82 5.27 3.02
N LEU A 111 -9.84 5.81 2.29
CA LEU A 111 -8.53 6.15 2.84
C LEU A 111 -8.62 7.26 3.89
N GLN A 112 -9.44 8.29 3.65
CA GLN A 112 -9.70 9.38 4.60
C GLN A 112 -10.35 8.85 5.89
N ASN A 113 -11.43 8.08 5.76
CA ASN A 113 -12.12 7.46 6.89
C ASN A 113 -11.19 6.59 7.74
N HIS A 114 -10.23 5.90 7.11
CA HIS A 114 -9.26 5.06 7.80
C HIS A 114 -8.30 5.88 8.69
N VAL A 115 -7.84 7.03 8.21
CA VAL A 115 -7.05 7.98 9.02
C VAL A 115 -7.87 8.52 10.19
N GLU A 116 -9.14 8.86 9.97
CA GLU A 116 -10.04 9.33 11.02
C GLU A 116 -10.28 8.24 12.09
N GLU A 117 -10.51 7.00 11.66
CA GLU A 117 -10.68 5.85 12.56
C GLU A 117 -9.45 5.61 13.42
N LEU A 118 -8.26 5.56 12.79
CA LEU A 118 -6.99 5.38 13.52
C LEU A 118 -6.68 6.56 14.45
N THR A 119 -7.01 7.78 14.05
CA THR A 119 -6.85 8.99 14.90
C THR A 119 -7.72 8.89 16.14
N ARG A 120 -8.99 8.53 15.97
CA ARG A 120 -9.94 8.34 17.08
C ARG A 120 -9.47 7.20 17.99
N LYS A 121 -9.00 6.08 17.40
CA LYS A 121 -8.48 4.95 18.15
C LYS A 121 -7.24 5.30 18.97
N ALA A 122 -6.26 5.99 18.38
CA ALA A 122 -5.05 6.43 19.05
C ALA A 122 -5.37 7.30 20.29
N LYS A 123 -6.33 8.24 20.16
CA LYS A 123 -6.79 9.08 21.28
C LYS A 123 -7.48 8.26 22.37
N ALA A 124 -8.38 7.35 21.98
CA ALA A 124 -9.14 6.53 22.92
C ALA A 124 -8.23 5.55 23.68
N ASP A 125 -7.31 4.88 22.99
CA ASP A 125 -6.40 3.91 23.61
C ASP A 125 -5.44 4.62 24.58
N LYS A 126 -4.94 5.82 24.26
CA LYS A 126 -4.09 6.62 25.18
C LYS A 126 -4.82 6.97 26.48
N ARG A 127 -6.13 7.23 26.40
CA ARG A 127 -6.97 7.56 27.56
C ARG A 127 -7.35 6.33 28.39
N ASN A 128 -7.73 5.24 27.72
CA ASN A 128 -8.39 4.10 28.36
C ASN A 128 -7.44 2.94 28.68
N LYS A 129 -6.29 2.86 28.00
CA LYS A 129 -5.33 1.75 28.12
C LYS A 129 -3.88 2.28 28.14
N PRO A 130 -3.53 3.19 29.07
CA PRO A 130 -2.21 3.83 29.08
C PRO A 130 -1.04 2.83 29.24
N HIS A 131 -1.29 1.66 29.85
CA HIS A 131 -0.28 0.62 30.04
C HIS A 131 -0.11 -0.32 28.83
N ALA A 132 -0.96 -0.24 27.80
CA ALA A 132 -0.90 -1.05 26.59
C ALA A 132 0.11 -0.46 25.57
N VAL A 133 1.36 -0.32 26.00
CA VAL A 133 2.40 0.42 25.25
C VAL A 133 2.61 -0.15 23.85
N LYS A 134 2.60 -1.48 23.69
CA LYS A 134 2.82 -2.12 22.39
C LYS A 134 1.69 -1.80 21.39
N GLU A 135 0.44 -1.88 21.85
CA GLU A 135 -0.74 -1.56 21.06
C GLU A 135 -0.78 -0.09 20.66
N LEU A 136 -0.43 0.81 21.59
CA LEU A 136 -0.34 2.24 21.34
C LEU A 136 0.70 2.56 20.26
N VAL A 137 1.90 1.98 20.38
CA VAL A 137 2.97 2.14 19.38
C VAL A 137 2.52 1.59 18.02
N LEU A 138 1.85 0.44 17.98
CA LEU A 138 1.36 -0.14 16.73
C LEU A 138 0.29 0.74 16.07
N VAL A 139 -0.69 1.24 16.84
CA VAL A 139 -1.74 2.14 16.33
C VAL A 139 -1.13 3.44 15.82
N ASP A 140 -0.20 4.05 16.56
CA ASP A 140 0.49 5.27 16.14
C ASP A 140 1.32 5.03 14.86
N LYS A 141 1.98 3.86 14.74
CA LYS A 141 2.71 3.49 13.52
C LYS A 141 1.74 3.35 12.34
N ARG A 142 0.62 2.65 12.50
CA ARG A 142 -0.38 2.49 11.44
C ARG A 142 -1.02 3.81 11.02
N LEU A 143 -1.24 4.72 11.97
CA LEU A 143 -1.75 6.06 11.71
C LEU A 143 -0.75 6.86 10.87
N ARG A 144 0.54 6.83 11.23
CA ARG A 144 1.61 7.49 10.46
C ARG A 144 1.63 7.03 9.01
N GLU A 145 1.60 5.73 8.78
CA GLU A 145 1.53 5.13 7.44
C GLU A 145 0.35 5.66 6.63
N ALA A 146 -0.85 5.69 7.23
CA ALA A 146 -2.07 6.13 6.55
C ALA A 146 -2.09 7.63 6.24
N VAL A 147 -1.56 8.46 7.15
CA VAL A 147 -1.43 9.91 6.95
C VAL A 147 -0.48 10.21 5.80
N GLU A 148 0.69 9.55 5.78
CA GLU A 148 1.68 9.74 4.72
C GLU A 148 1.12 9.40 3.32
N ILE A 149 0.31 8.34 3.21
CA ILE A 149 -0.41 7.99 1.98
C ILE A 149 -1.31 9.14 1.51
N LEU A 150 -2.11 9.73 2.41
CA LEU A 150 -2.98 10.85 2.04
C LEU A 150 -2.17 12.10 1.67
N ASP A 151 -1.06 12.33 2.34
CA ASP A 151 -0.21 13.49 2.07
C ASP A 151 0.50 13.37 0.71
N LEU A 152 0.92 12.17 0.30
CA LEU A 152 1.42 11.92 -1.07
C LEU A 152 0.37 12.27 -2.13
N ILE A 153 -0.89 11.90 -1.90
CA ILE A 153 -2.01 12.25 -2.79
C ILE A 153 -2.18 13.79 -2.83
N LYS A 154 -2.17 14.47 -1.67
CA LYS A 154 -2.32 15.94 -1.58
C LYS A 154 -1.16 16.73 -2.18
N VAL A 155 0.09 16.33 -1.92
CA VAL A 155 1.27 17.02 -2.44
C VAL A 155 1.27 16.99 -3.97
N SER A 156 0.87 15.86 -4.56
CA SER A 156 0.74 15.75 -6.00
C SER A 156 -0.44 16.55 -6.58
N ILE A 157 -1.36 17.07 -5.74
CA ILE A 157 -2.42 18.01 -6.12
C ILE A 157 -1.91 19.47 -6.08
N GLY A 158 -1.00 19.80 -5.16
CA GLY A 158 -0.57 21.17 -4.88
C GLY A 158 0.68 21.66 -5.63
N ASN A 159 1.58 20.78 -6.10
CA ASN A 159 2.79 21.21 -6.84
C ASN A 159 3.44 20.08 -7.65
N PRO A 160 3.43 20.10 -8.99
CA PRO A 160 4.07 19.08 -9.83
C PRO A 160 5.60 18.98 -9.67
N SER A 161 6.26 20.05 -9.19
CA SER A 161 7.71 20.25 -9.36
C SER A 161 8.58 19.78 -8.18
N ARG A 162 8.02 19.34 -7.06
CA ARG A 162 8.80 18.90 -5.87
C ARG A 162 9.26 17.44 -5.88
N ARG A 163 8.92 16.66 -6.92
CA ARG A 163 9.25 15.22 -7.00
C ARG A 163 10.76 14.91 -7.09
N LEU A 164 11.62 15.91 -7.30
CA LEU A 164 13.06 15.72 -7.50
C LEU A 164 13.93 15.78 -6.24
N SER A 165 13.39 16.07 -5.05
CA SER A 165 14.22 16.29 -3.84
C SER A 165 14.19 15.18 -2.79
N LEU A 166 13.58 14.02 -3.06
CA LEU A 166 13.57 12.87 -2.13
C LEU A 166 14.34 11.64 -2.64
N LYS A 167 15.25 11.83 -3.60
CA LYS A 167 16.31 10.85 -3.88
C LYS A 167 17.57 11.26 -3.12
N VAL A 168 17.71 10.78 -1.89
CA VAL A 168 19.01 10.56 -1.22
C VAL A 168 18.94 9.21 -0.53
#